data_AF-A0A958FB47-F1
#
_entry.id   AF-A0A958FB47-F1
#
_cell.length_a   1.000
_cell.length_b   1.000
_cell.length_c   1.000
_cell.angle_alpha   90.00
_cell.angle_beta   90.00
_cell.angle_gamma   90.00
#
_symmetry.space_group_name_H-M   'P 1'
#
loop_
_entity.id
_entity.type
_entity.pdbx_description
1 polymer ?
#
loop_
_entity_poly.entity_id
_entity_poly.type
_entity_poly.pdbx_seq_one_letter_code
_entity_poly.pdbx_strand_id
1 'polypeptide(L)' 'FNEAQLSYEWRHPDPRVDALQPQVFELVNAANSQAVGREAIFEKIWSRVNELSGSATPPPRPRSLLSRSEIPYLNEPWYC' A
#
# COMPACT_ATOMS: atom_id res chain seq x y z
N PHE A 1 -1.37 -21.78 -13.62
CA PHE A 1 -1.70 -20.98 -14.80
C PHE A 1 -2.90 -21.62 -15.48
N ASN A 2 -3.90 -20.83 -15.85
CA ASN A 2 -5.07 -21.25 -16.59
C ASN A 2 -4.88 -20.79 -18.04
N GLU A 3 -4.59 -21.73 -18.93
CA GLU A 3 -4.27 -21.45 -20.33
C GLU A 3 -5.47 -20.91 -21.12
N ALA A 4 -6.68 -21.44 -20.87
CA ALA A 4 -7.89 -21.01 -21.57
C ALA A 4 -8.28 -19.55 -21.25
N GLN A 5 -7.93 -19.09 -20.05
CA GLN A 5 -8.14 -17.70 -19.62
C GLN A 5 -6.88 -16.85 -19.70
N LEU A 6 -5.74 -17.43 -20.11
CA LEU A 6 -4.43 -16.80 -20.07
C LEU A 6 -4.13 -16.13 -18.72
N SER A 7 -4.54 -16.75 -17.62
CA SER A 7 -4.50 -16.16 -16.28
C SER A 7 -3.65 -16.95 -15.29
N TYR A 8 -3.08 -16.27 -14.30
CA TYR A 8 -2.38 -16.90 -13.20
C TYR A 8 -3.07 -16.51 -11.90
N GLU A 9 -3.61 -17.49 -11.19
CA GLU A 9 -4.14 -17.28 -9.85
C GLU A 9 -2.97 -17.15 -8.87
N TRP A 10 -2.65 -15.91 -8.53
CA TRP A 10 -1.64 -15.64 -7.52
C TRP A 10 -2.21 -15.92 -6.13
N ARG A 11 -1.44 -16.64 -5.33
CA ARG A 11 -1.70 -16.88 -3.91
C ARG A 11 -0.41 -16.71 -3.14
N HIS A 12 -0.47 -16.00 -2.03
CA HIS A 12 0.70 -15.81 -1.21
C HIS A 12 1.01 -17.09 -0.39
N PRO A 13 2.29 -17.48 -0.19
CA PRO A 13 2.63 -18.63 0.65
C PRO A 13 2.11 -18.51 2.10
N ASP A 14 2.00 -17.28 2.60
CA ASP A 14 1.33 -16.96 3.84
C ASP A 14 -0.11 -16.47 3.56
N PRO A 15 -1.16 -17.24 3.91
CA PRO A 15 -2.56 -16.90 3.62
C PRO A 15 -3.04 -15.64 4.36
N ARG A 16 -2.33 -15.20 5.40
CA ARG A 16 -2.66 -13.96 6.11
C ARG A 16 -2.44 -12.73 5.24
N VAL A 17 -1.54 -12.81 4.26
CA VAL A 17 -1.28 -11.72 3.31
C VAL A 17 -2.44 -11.54 2.34
N ASP A 18 -2.99 -12.65 1.81
CA ASP A 18 -4.17 -12.59 0.96
C ASP A 18 -5.39 -12.07 1.74
N ALA A 19 -5.55 -12.50 3.00
CA ALA A 19 -6.61 -12.01 3.88
C ALA A 19 -6.45 -10.53 4.26
N LEU A 20 -5.23 -10.00 4.28
CA LEU A 20 -4.95 -8.60 4.58
C LEU A 20 -5.40 -7.66 3.45
N GLN A 21 -5.34 -8.11 2.20
CA GLN A 21 -5.66 -7.29 1.02
C GLN A 21 -7.03 -6.58 1.12
N PRO A 22 -8.17 -7.27 1.32
CA PRO A 22 -9.46 -6.60 1.38
C PRO A 22 -9.57 -5.63 2.56
N GLN A 23 -8.92 -5.93 3.68
CA GLN A 23 -8.92 -5.09 4.87
C GLN A 23 -8.16 -3.78 4.65
N VAL A 24 -7.00 -3.84 3.98
CA VAL A 24 -6.23 -2.65 3.59
C VAL A 24 -7.02 -1.83 2.58
N PHE A 25 -7.69 -2.48 1.62
CA PHE A 25 -8.51 -1.80 0.63
C PHE A 25 -9.64 -0.99 1.29
N GLU A 26 -10.40 -1.60 2.18
CA GLU A 26 -11.47 -0.92 2.93
C GLU A 26 -10.95 0.23 3.78
N LEU A 27 -9.84 0.01 4.50
CA LEU A 27 -9.19 1.02 5.33
C LEU A 27 -8.80 2.25 4.52
N VAL A 28 -8.11 2.04 3.39
CA VAL A 28 -7.67 3.14 2.50
C VAL A 28 -8.87 3.86 1.91
N ASN A 29 -9.91 3.13 1.48
CA ASN A 29 -11.11 3.72 0.92
C ASN A 29 -11.81 4.64 1.94
N ALA A 30 -12.03 4.15 3.16
CA ALA A 30 -12.62 4.94 4.24
C ALA A 30 -11.78 6.17 4.61
N ALA A 31 -10.45 6.01 4.66
CA ALA A 31 -9.54 7.10 5.00
C ALA A 31 -9.48 8.20 3.93
N ASN A 32 -9.55 7.82 2.64
CA ASN A 32 -9.65 8.77 1.54
C ASN A 32 -10.95 9.59 1.61
N SER A 33 -12.08 8.96 1.92
CA SER A 33 -13.36 9.68 2.10
C SER A 33 -13.32 10.70 3.25
N GLN A 34 -12.43 10.50 4.23
CA GLN A 34 -12.26 11.38 5.39
C GLN A 34 -11.09 12.37 5.23
N ALA A 35 -10.45 12.44 4.06
CA ALA A 35 -9.27 13.26 3.79
C ALA A 35 -8.12 13.05 4.80
N VAL A 36 -7.97 11.83 5.31
CA VAL A 36 -6.89 11.48 6.25
C VAL A 36 -5.54 11.55 5.54
N GLY A 37 -4.54 12.12 6.21
CA GLY A 37 -3.17 12.19 5.69
C GLY A 37 -2.58 10.80 5.44
N ARG A 38 -1.80 10.66 4.35
CA ARG A 38 -1.20 9.37 3.94
C ARG A 38 -0.38 8.71 5.04
N GLU A 39 0.34 9.48 5.84
CA GLU A 39 1.13 8.98 6.97
C GLU A 39 0.25 8.19 7.96
N ALA A 40 -0.84 8.79 8.41
CA ALA A 40 -1.80 8.14 9.31
C ALA A 40 -2.45 6.89 8.69
N ILE A 41 -2.65 6.86 7.36
CA ILE A 41 -3.12 5.65 6.66
C ILE A 41 -2.09 4.53 6.78
N PHE A 42 -0.82 4.81 6.50
CA PHE A 42 0.25 3.82 6.61
C PHE A 42 0.46 3.33 8.06
N GLU A 43 0.31 4.20 9.07
CA GLU A 43 0.35 3.79 10.48
C GLU A 43 -0.77 2.80 10.84
N LYS A 44 -1.99 3.03 10.34
CA LYS A 44 -3.12 2.12 10.56
C LYS A 44 -2.90 0.77 9.86
N ILE A 45 -2.40 0.79 8.63
CA ILE A 45 -2.03 -0.43 7.90
C ILE A 45 -0.96 -1.21 8.68
N TRP A 46 0.06 -0.52 9.18
CA TRP A 46 1.14 -1.13 9.96
C TRP A 46 0.62 -1.78 11.24
N SER A 47 -0.25 -1.08 11.97
CA SER A 47 -0.90 -1.61 13.18
C SER A 47 -1.68 -2.89 12.87
N ARG A 48 -2.41 -2.91 11.74
CA ARG A 48 -3.16 -4.09 11.32
C ARG A 48 -2.28 -5.29 10.98
N VAL A 49 -1.15 -5.04 10.33
CA VAL A 49 -0.16 -6.10 10.03
C VAL A 49 0.43 -6.67 11.31
N ASN A 50 0.76 -5.83 12.29
CA ASN A 50 1.26 -6.27 13.58
C ASN A 50 0.26 -7.18 14.31
N GLU A 51 -1.02 -6.79 14.35
CA GLU A 51 -2.09 -7.61 14.93
C GLU A 51 -2.18 -9.01 14.29
N LEU A 52 -2.16 -9.08 12.95
CA LEU A 52 -2.28 -10.35 12.21
C LEU A 52 -1.01 -11.21 12.27
N SER A 53 0.15 -10.57 12.41
CA SER A 53 1.44 -11.26 12.49
C SER A 53 1.83 -11.65 13.91
N GLY A 54 1.14 -11.13 14.95
CA GLY A 54 1.55 -11.26 16.35
C GLY A 54 2.83 -10.48 16.66
N SER A 55 3.19 -9.53 15.81
CA SER A 55 4.37 -8.69 15.95
C SER A 55 4.03 -7.42 16.75
N ALA A 56 5.03 -6.86 17.43
CA ALA A 56 4.91 -5.59 18.14
C ALA A 56 5.90 -4.54 17.63
N THR A 57 6.34 -4.68 16.37
CA THR A 57 7.35 -3.78 15.79
C THR A 57 6.73 -2.40 15.54
N PRO A 58 7.32 -1.30 16.04
CA PRO A 58 6.80 0.04 15.75
C PRO A 58 6.88 0.35 14.24
N PRO A 59 6.04 1.25 13.71
CA PRO A 59 6.14 1.68 12.33
C PRO A 59 7.52 2.28 12.06
N PRO A 60 8.10 2.06 10.85
CA PRO A 60 9.34 2.69 10.48
C PRO A 60 9.17 4.20 10.53
N ARG A 61 10.17 4.92 11.05
CA ARG A 61 10.12 6.38 11.05
C ARG A 61 10.01 6.86 9.60
N PRO A 62 9.14 7.85 9.30
CA PRO A 62 9.08 8.41 7.97
C PRO A 62 10.48 8.91 7.60
N ARG A 63 11.02 8.38 6.50
CA ARG A 63 12.22 8.97 5.90
C ARG A 63 11.83 10.38 5.49
N SER A 64 12.73 11.35 5.73
CA SER A 64 12.60 12.68 5.16
C SER A 64 12.35 12.54 3.67
N LEU A 65 11.11 12.78 3.24
CA LEU A 65 10.80 12.82 1.83
C LEU A 65 11.44 14.10 1.30
N LEU A 66 12.33 13.96 0.32
CA LEU A 66 12.82 15.12 -0.42
C LEU A 66 11.61 15.96 -0.85
N SER A 67 11.76 17.27 -0.78
CA SER A 67 10.69 18.16 -1.20
C SER A 67 10.30 17.82 -2.64
N ARG A 68 9.01 17.95 -2.97
CA ARG A 68 8.49 17.62 -4.30
C ARG A 68 9.20 18.40 -5.43
N SER A 69 9.83 19.52 -5.10
CA SER A 69 10.66 20.34 -6.00
C SER A 69 12.05 19.77 -6.28
N GLU A 70 12.51 18.80 -5.49
CA GLU A 70 13.81 18.12 -5.66
C GLU A 70 13.70 16.82 -6.48
N ILE A 71 12.49 16.42 -6.88
CA ILE A 71 12.26 15.27 -7.76
C ILE A 71 12.31 15.76 -9.21
N PRO A 72 13.29 15.32 -10.03
CA PRO A 72 13.30 15.65 -11.46
C PRO A 72 12.05 15.08 -12.14
N TYR A 73 11.31 15.94 -12.85
CA TYR A 73 10.18 15.51 -13.67
C TYR A 73 10.67 15.27 -15.10
N LEU A 74 10.43 14.08 -15.62
CA LEU A 74 10.46 13.84 -17.05
C LEU A 74 9.14 14.36 -17.63
N ASN A 75 9.10 15.63 -18.03
CA ASN A 75 8.03 16.09 -18.91
C ASN A 75 8.35 15.59 -20.32
N GLU A 76 7.44 14.88 -20.95
CA GLU A 76 7.54 14.54 -22.38
C GLU A 76 7.01 15.74 -23.17
N PRO A 77 7.87 16.67 -23.66
CA PRO A 77 7.40 17.88 -24.32
C PRO A 77 6.95 17.60 -25.76
N TRP A 78 6.95 16.33 -26.17
CA TRP A 78 6.73 15.86 -27.53
C TRP A 78 5.24 15.75 -27.89
N TYR A 79 4.35 15.78 -26.91
CA TYR A 79 2.93 16.02 -27.12
C TYR A 79 2.65 17.52 -26.93
N CYS A 80 2.82 18.26 -28.03
CA CYS A 80 2.10 19.52 -28.22
C CYS A 80 0.63 19.23 -28.58
#